data_AF-A0A6J1DGV3-F1
#
_entry.id   AF-A0A6J1DGV3-F1
#
_cell.length_a   1.000
_cell.length_b   1.000
_cell.length_c   1.000
_cell.angle_alpha   90.00
_cell.angle_beta   90.00
_cell.angle_gamma   90.00
#
_symmetry.space_group_name_H-M   'P 1'
#
loop_
_entity.id
_entity.type
_entity.pdbx_description
1 polymer ?
#
loop_
_entity_poly.entity_id
_entity_poly.type
_entity_poly.pdbx_seq_one_letter_code
_entity_poly.pdbx_strand_id
1 'polypeptide(L)'
;MKSIPRASSATAVEDGSNGDTDTIPTPIVIIDQDSDQDATVVLVHGDRLGALLGTMNALKNLALNVVKANVFLDSSGKHNRFSITKA
;
A
#
# COMPACT_ATOMS: atom_id res chain seq x y z
N MET A 1 39.34 -39.44 25.87
CA MET A 1 39.27 -38.06 25.32
C MET A 1 38.50 -38.13 24.01
N LYS A 2 37.36 -37.43 23.92
CA LYS A 2 36.51 -37.40 22.71
C LYS A 2 37.06 -36.34 21.74
N SER A 3 37.25 -36.73 20.47
CA SER A 3 37.62 -35.86 19.36
C SER A 3 36.43 -35.03 18.87
N ILE A 4 36.63 -33.74 18.61
CA ILE A 4 35.64 -32.87 17.95
C ILE A 4 36.17 -32.57 16.55
N PRO A 5 35.41 -32.79 15.47
CA PRO A 5 35.84 -32.40 14.13
C PRO A 5 35.72 -30.88 13.97
N ARG A 6 36.82 -30.25 13.56
CA ARG A 6 36.88 -28.83 13.20
C ARG A 6 36.24 -28.66 11.82
N ALA A 7 35.13 -27.95 11.74
CA ALA A 7 34.54 -27.56 10.47
C ALA A 7 35.43 -26.50 9.79
N SER A 8 35.88 -26.81 8.58
CA SER A 8 36.37 -25.82 7.62
C SER A 8 35.18 -25.38 6.78
N SER A 9 34.84 -24.10 6.80
CA SER A 9 34.03 -23.49 5.76
C SER A 9 34.75 -22.27 5.22
N ALA A 10 35.00 -22.35 3.92
CA ALA A 10 35.75 -21.43 3.10
C ALA A 10 35.06 -20.07 2.93
N THR A 11 35.88 -19.09 2.59
CA THR A 11 35.54 -17.74 2.14
C THR A 11 34.59 -17.73 0.94
N ALA A 12 33.54 -16.92 0.98
CA ALA A 12 32.99 -16.24 -0.19
C ALA A 12 32.31 -14.95 0.29
N VAL A 13 32.89 -13.81 -0.08
CA VAL A 13 32.22 -12.53 -0.08
C VAL A 13 31.16 -12.60 -1.16
N GLU A 14 29.89 -12.60 -0.79
CA GLU A 14 28.83 -12.26 -1.72
C GLU A 14 28.36 -10.86 -1.36
N ASP A 15 28.88 -9.93 -2.16
CA ASP A 15 28.35 -8.61 -2.44
C ASP A 15 26.91 -8.77 -2.97
N GLY A 16 26.00 -9.11 -2.06
CA GLY A 16 24.57 -9.01 -2.30
C GLY A 16 24.22 -7.56 -2.11
N SER A 17 24.23 -6.79 -3.19
CA SER A 17 23.58 -5.49 -3.26
C SER A 17 22.12 -5.67 -2.80
N ASN A 18 21.86 -5.49 -1.52
CA ASN A 18 20.54 -5.17 -0.98
C ASN A 18 20.24 -3.73 -1.38
N GLY A 19 20.17 -3.50 -2.69
CA GLY A 19 19.46 -2.40 -3.30
C GLY A 19 17.96 -2.64 -3.23
N ASP A 20 17.47 -3.16 -2.09
CA ASP A 20 16.11 -2.87 -1.64
C ASP A 20 16.13 -1.39 -1.30
N THR A 21 16.05 -0.58 -2.35
CA THR A 21 15.85 0.84 -2.21
C THR A 21 14.67 0.99 -1.26
N ASP A 22 14.93 1.64 -0.12
CA ASP A 22 13.95 2.20 0.80
C ASP A 22 13.14 3.29 0.09
N THR A 23 12.57 2.93 -1.07
CA THR A 23 11.67 3.75 -1.84
C THR A 23 10.35 3.62 -1.16
N ILE A 24 10.05 4.60 -0.30
CA ILE A 24 8.69 4.87 0.13
C ILE A 24 7.83 4.84 -1.14
N PRO A 25 6.90 3.87 -1.28
CA PRO A 25 6.11 3.75 -2.49
C PRO A 25 5.35 5.06 -2.69
N THR A 26 5.44 5.63 -3.89
CA THR A 26 4.64 6.82 -4.20
C THR A 26 3.17 6.40 -4.20
N PRO A 27 2.32 7.05 -3.39
CA PRO A 27 0.91 6.67 -3.32
C PRO A 27 0.23 6.97 -4.67
N ILE A 28 -0.54 6.00 -5.16
CA ILE A 28 -1.31 6.13 -6.41
C ILE A 28 -2.77 6.40 -6.06
N VAL A 29 -3.31 7.50 -6.60
CA VAL A 29 -4.71 7.87 -6.50
C VAL A 29 -5.32 7.96 -7.89
N ILE A 30 -6.39 7.22 -8.12
CA ILE A 30 -7.15 7.20 -9.37
C ILE A 30 -8.50 7.86 -9.12
N ILE A 31 -8.87 8.84 -9.95
CA ILE A 31 -10.16 9.52 -9.89
C ILE A 31 -10.97 9.11 -11.11
N ASP A 32 -12.13 8.56 -10.87
CA ASP A 32 -13.07 8.07 -11.87
C ASP A 32 -14.41 8.80 -11.69
N GLN A 33 -14.79 9.56 -12.71
CA GLN A 33 -16.02 10.35 -12.75
C GLN A 33 -17.08 9.75 -13.69
N ASP A 34 -16.79 8.61 -14.32
CA ASP A 34 -17.63 8.03 -15.38
C ASP A 34 -18.37 6.77 -14.90
N SER A 35 -17.82 6.02 -13.93
CA SER A 35 -18.42 4.77 -13.44
C SER A 35 -19.68 4.95 -12.61
N ASP A 36 -19.94 6.13 -12.07
CA ASP A 36 -21.10 6.45 -11.24
C ASP A 36 -21.55 7.88 -11.55
N GLN A 37 -22.81 8.06 -11.94
CA GLN A 37 -23.33 9.39 -12.32
C GLN A 37 -23.54 10.31 -11.13
N ASP A 38 -23.70 9.75 -9.93
CA ASP A 38 -24.05 10.49 -8.71
C ASP A 38 -22.85 10.66 -7.77
N ALA A 39 -21.71 10.03 -8.07
CA ALA A 39 -20.54 10.05 -7.21
C ALA A 39 -19.22 10.05 -8.01
N THR A 40 -18.20 10.72 -7.47
CA THR A 40 -16.83 10.52 -7.93
C THR A 40 -16.24 9.31 -7.22
N VAL A 41 -15.72 8.36 -7.98
CA VAL A 41 -15.07 7.15 -7.47
C VAL A 41 -13.58 7.42 -7.33
N VAL A 42 -13.03 7.17 -6.14
CA VAL A 42 -11.60 7.34 -5.85
C VAL A 42 -11.00 6.00 -5.47
N LEU A 43 -9.95 5.57 -6.17
CA LEU A 43 -9.16 4.39 -5.85
C LEU A 43 -7.81 4.81 -5.25
N VAL A 44 -7.48 4.32 -4.07
CA VAL A 44 -6.20 4.60 -3.40
C VAL A 44 -5.46 3.29 -3.18
N HIS A 45 -4.23 3.21 -3.68
CA HIS A 45 -3.34 2.08 -3.47
C HIS A 45 -2.47 2.32 -2.24
N GLY A 46 -2.53 1.40 -1.27
CA GLY A 46 -1.78 1.52 -0.02
C GLY A 46 -2.00 0.31 0.89
N ASP A 47 -0.91 -0.18 1.47
CA ASP A 47 -0.82 -1.42 2.27
C ASP A 47 -0.93 -1.19 3.79
N ARG A 48 -0.69 0.04 4.25
CA ARG A 48 -0.78 0.43 5.65
C ARG A 48 -2.19 0.89 6.00
N LEU A 49 -2.77 0.37 7.08
CA LEU A 49 -4.02 0.89 7.66
C LEU A 49 -3.97 2.42 7.92
N GLY A 50 -2.77 2.98 8.13
CA GLY A 50 -2.55 4.42 8.22
C GLY A 50 -2.90 5.18 6.93
N ALA A 51 -2.76 4.57 5.75
CA ALA A 51 -3.16 5.18 4.48
C ALA A 51 -4.69 5.35 4.42
N LEU A 52 -5.46 4.36 4.88
CA LEU A 52 -6.92 4.46 4.95
C LEU A 52 -7.39 5.59 5.87
N LEU A 53 -6.84 5.65 7.10
CA LEU A 53 -7.22 6.69 8.06
C LEU A 53 -6.84 8.09 7.56
N GLY A 54 -5.64 8.22 6.96
CA GLY A 54 -5.19 9.46 6.35
C GLY A 54 -6.11 9.92 5.22
N THR A 55 -6.51 9.01 4.34
CA THR A 55 -7.46 9.28 3.26
C THR A 55 -8.83 9.73 3.80
N MET A 56 -9.39 9.03 4.78
CA MET A 56 -10.69 9.39 5.36
C MET A 56 -10.67 10.78 6.01
N ASN A 57 -9.59 11.12 6.71
CA ASN A 57 -9.41 12.45 7.27
C ASN A 57 -9.28 13.53 6.17
N ALA A 58 -8.54 13.26 5.10
CA ALA A 58 -8.42 14.19 3.98
C ALA A 58 -9.78 14.46 3.31
N LEU A 59 -10.57 13.41 3.05
CA LEU A 59 -11.91 13.55 2.47
C LEU A 59 -12.84 14.35 3.39
N LYS A 60 -12.81 14.10 4.70
CA LYS A 60 -13.59 14.86 5.68
C LYS A 60 -13.17 16.33 5.73
N ASN A 61 -11.87 16.62 5.69
CA ASN A 61 -11.36 17.99 5.71
C ASN A 61 -11.73 18.78 4.45
N LEU A 62 -11.97 18.09 3.33
CA LEU A 62 -12.49 18.67 2.10
C LEU A 62 -14.03 18.84 2.10
N ALA A 63 -14.69 18.51 3.21
CA ALA A 63 -16.15 18.49 3.32
C ALA A 63 -16.80 17.64 2.20
N LEU A 64 -16.28 16.42 2.03
CA LEU A 64 -16.84 15.41 1.12
C LEU A 64 -17.51 14.30 1.93
N ASN A 65 -18.65 13.82 1.42
CA ASN A 65 -19.33 12.66 1.97
C ASN A 65 -18.78 11.39 1.32
N VAL A 66 -18.49 10.36 2.12
CA VAL A 66 -18.21 9.01 1.62
C VAL A 66 -19.51 8.21 1.67
N VAL A 67 -20.13 7.98 0.51
CA VAL A 67 -21.42 7.27 0.41
C VAL A 67 -21.24 5.75 0.35
N LYS A 68 -20.08 5.30 -0.13
CA LYS A 68 -19.73 3.87 -0.22
C LYS A 68 -18.22 3.70 -0.12
N ALA A 69 -17.80 2.63 0.56
CA ALA A 69 -16.39 2.25 0.64
C ALA A 69 -16.25 0.73 0.49
N ASN A 70 -15.26 0.29 -0.29
CA ASN A 70 -14.86 -1.10 -0.41
C ASN A 70 -13.35 -1.23 -0.26
N VAL A 71 -12.92 -2.31 0.37
CA VAL A 71 -11.49 -2.68 0.49
C VAL A 71 -11.28 -3.95 -0.30
N PHE A 72 -10.32 -3.91 -1.22
CA PHE A 72 -9.95 -5.06 -2.05
C PHE A 72 -8.57 -5.56 -1.65
N LEU A 73 -8.48 -6.88 -1.52
CA LEU A 73 -7.23 -7.61 -1.38
C LEU A 73 -7.12 -8.52 -2.60
N ASP A 74 -6.33 -8.13 -3.58
CA ASP A 74 -6.03 -8.97 -4.75
C ASP A 74 -4.52 -9.10 -4.96
N SER A 75 -4.12 -9.74 -6.06
CA SER A 75 -2.71 -9.94 -6.41
C SER A 75 -1.96 -8.65 -6.75
N SER A 76 -2.66 -7.55 -7.04
CA SER A 76 -2.07 -6.22 -7.29
C SER A 76 -1.78 -5.45 -5.99
N GLY A 77 -2.33 -5.93 -4.87
CA GLY A 77 -2.13 -5.36 -3.54
C GLY A 77 -3.44 -4.98 -2.86
N LYS A 78 -3.31 -4.24 -1.76
CA LYS A 78 -4.45 -3.69 -1.02
C LYS A 78 -4.81 -2.34 -1.64
N HIS A 79 -6.02 -2.23 -2.17
CA HIS A 79 -6.53 -0.96 -2.67
C HIS A 79 -7.93 -0.67 -2.13
N ASN A 80 -8.17 0.60 -1.82
CA ASN A 80 -9.42 1.09 -1.26
C ASN A 80 -10.18 1.85 -2.34
N ARG A 81 -11.48 1.60 -2.47
CA ARG A 81 -12.39 2.31 -3.37
C ARG A 81 -13.41 3.08 -2.56
N PHE A 82 -13.50 4.39 -2.79
CA PHE A 82 -14.50 5.26 -2.17
C PHE A 82 -15.39 5.87 -3.24
N SER A 83 -16.70 5.86 -3.05
CA SER A 83 -17.62 6.73 -3.77
C SER A 83 -17.84 7.97 -2.91
N ILE A 84 -17.53 9.14 -3.45
CA ILE A 84 -17.63 10.41 -2.75
C ILE A 84 -18.59 11.37 -3.44
N THR A 85 -19.29 12.16 -2.62
CA THR A 85 -20.18 13.24 -3.08
C THR A 85 -19.83 14.52 -2.35
N LYS A 86 -20.39 15.64 -2.84
CA LYS A 86 -20.38 16.89 -2.08
C LYS A 86 -21.12 16.69 -0.75
N ALA A 87 -20.64 17.34 0.32
CA ALA A 87 -21.36 17.42 1.59
C ALA A 87 -22.57 18.34 1.53
#